data_AF-A0A8K0KKM4-F1
#
_entry.id   AF-A0A8K0KKM4-F1
#
_cell.length_a   1.000
_cell.length_b   1.000
_cell.length_c   1.000
_cell.angle_alpha   90.00
_cell.angle_beta   90.00
_cell.angle_gamma   90.00
#
_symmetry.space_group_name_H-M   'P 1'
#
loop_
_entity.id
_entity.type
_entity.pdbx_description
1 polymer ?
#
loop_
_entity_poly.entity_id
_entity_poly.type
_entity_poly.pdbx_seq_one_letter_code
_entity_poly.pdbx_strand_id
1 'polypeptide(L)'
;MTRRYKRTPGSRKYADFTASTLEECLNAIRSGELSQKQPADRYNISRSAIKRRLKNDLPIKPRQMAFASHLDKVCDFGFPVDDFRYIVKCYLENQGRSVEFFCNNLPVRDLVKLFMKRHPHLSIRFANNIKRARAAIDKTVITQYVDNLSDLTSHPIVFIITMRRVCQMILVGAK
;
A
#
# COMPACT_ATOMS: atom_id res chain seq x y z
N MET A 1 18.17 -18.10 5.09
CA MET A 1 18.15 -17.10 6.19
C MET A 1 18.30 -15.71 5.59
N THR A 2 17.52 -14.71 6.02
CA THR A 2 17.72 -13.31 5.58
C THR A 2 19.10 -12.83 6.05
N ARG A 3 19.80 -12.05 5.21
CA ARG A 3 21.09 -11.45 5.61
C ARG A 3 20.87 -10.61 6.87
N ARG A 4 21.44 -11.02 8.01
CA ARG A 4 21.42 -10.20 9.24
C ARG A 4 22.19 -8.92 8.94
N TYR A 5 21.48 -7.80 8.88
CA TYR A 5 22.07 -6.51 8.63
C TYR A 5 22.97 -6.12 9.81
N LYS A 6 24.27 -5.94 9.55
CA LYS A 6 25.21 -5.34 10.49
C LYS A 6 25.40 -3.87 10.08
N ARG A 7 25.21 -2.94 11.02
CA ARG A 7 25.42 -1.51 10.75
C ARG A 7 26.90 -1.25 10.48
N THR A 8 27.20 -0.38 9.53
CA THR A 8 28.56 0.14 9.34
C THR A 8 28.96 0.99 10.57
N PRO A 9 30.14 0.76 11.17
CA PRO A 9 30.64 1.60 12.25
C PRO A 9 30.70 3.07 11.82
N GLY A 10 30.23 4.00 12.67
CA GLY A 10 30.17 5.43 12.33
C GLY A 10 28.96 5.87 11.50
N SER A 11 28.10 4.94 11.05
CA SER A 11 26.86 5.33 10.35
C SER A 11 25.91 6.10 11.27
N ARG A 12 25.29 7.16 10.73
CA ARG A 12 24.27 7.95 11.44
C ARG A 12 23.16 7.04 11.98
N LYS A 13 22.81 7.20 13.24
CA LYS A 13 21.63 6.57 13.81
C LYS A 13 20.36 7.29 13.32
N TYR A 14 19.48 6.55 12.66
CA TYR A 14 18.18 7.03 12.21
C TYR A 14 17.13 6.56 13.20
N ALA A 15 16.37 7.51 13.75
CA ALA A 15 15.24 7.30 14.67
C ALA A 15 15.57 6.43 15.89
N ASP A 16 16.12 7.06 16.93
CA ASP A 16 16.48 6.39 18.19
C ASP A 16 15.31 6.17 19.16
N PHE A 17 14.06 6.35 18.70
CA PHE A 17 12.85 6.19 19.50
C PHE A 17 12.02 5.00 19.01
N THR A 18 11.38 4.31 19.96
CA THR A 18 10.48 3.18 19.68
C THR A 18 9.11 3.70 19.22
N ALA A 19 8.30 2.83 18.60
CA ALA A 19 6.95 3.20 18.18
C ALA A 19 6.06 3.60 19.37
N SER A 20 6.15 2.90 20.51
CA SER A 20 5.30 3.23 21.68
C SER A 20 5.68 4.57 22.31
N THR A 21 6.99 4.84 22.51
CA THR A 21 7.45 6.14 23.07
C THR A 21 7.03 7.32 22.19
N LEU A 22 6.99 7.13 20.87
CA LEU A 22 6.48 8.14 19.95
C LEU A 22 4.98 8.37 20.12
N GLU A 23 4.19 7.31 20.25
CA GLU A 23 2.74 7.39 20.43
C GLU A 23 2.36 8.04 21.77
N GLU A 24 3.04 7.66 22.85
CA GLU A 24 2.90 8.27 24.17
C GLU A 24 3.17 9.78 24.10
N CYS A 25 4.27 10.18 23.44
CA CYS A 25 4.61 11.58 23.25
C CYS A 25 3.55 12.34 22.44
N LEU A 26 3.02 11.74 21.36
CA LEU A 26 1.97 12.35 20.55
C LEU A 26 0.66 12.50 21.33
N ASN A 27 0.32 11.52 22.18
CA ASN A 27 -0.86 11.57 23.03
C ASN A 27 -0.74 12.67 24.09
N ALA A 28 0.42 12.82 24.73
CA ALA A 28 0.65 13.87 25.72
C ALA A 28 0.65 15.30 25.11
N ILE A 29 1.05 15.44 23.83
CA ILE A 29 0.93 16.71 23.11
C ILE A 29 -0.54 16.99 22.76
N ARG A 30 -1.32 15.96 22.41
CA ARG A 30 -2.76 16.09 22.11
C ARG A 30 -3.59 16.38 23.37
N SER A 31 -3.24 15.80 24.51
CA SER A 31 -3.89 16.07 25.80
C SER A 31 -3.53 17.43 26.39
N GLY A 32 -2.51 18.11 25.83
CA GLY A 32 -2.07 19.44 26.28
C GLY A 32 -1.10 19.40 27.47
N GLU A 33 -0.70 18.22 27.93
CA GLU A 33 0.26 18.03 29.03
C GLU A 33 1.69 18.46 28.66
N LEU A 34 2.04 18.41 27.37
CA LEU A 34 3.35 18.77 26.87
C LEU A 34 3.27 19.75 25.70
N SER A 35 4.07 20.81 25.78
CA SER A 35 4.28 21.72 24.65
C SER A 35 5.19 21.05 23.61
N GLN A 36 5.02 21.37 22.32
CA GLN A 36 5.82 20.80 21.21
C GLN A 36 7.35 21.01 21.33
N LYS A 37 7.81 21.85 22.28
CA LYS A 37 9.24 22.12 22.53
C LYS A 37 9.89 21.14 23.51
N GLN A 38 9.12 20.62 24.47
CA GLN A 38 9.59 19.74 25.56
C GLN A 38 9.84 18.25 25.21
N PRO A 39 9.40 17.69 24.05
CA PRO A 39 9.63 16.28 23.76
C PRO A 39 11.08 15.88 23.55
N ALA A 40 11.92 16.84 23.14
CA ALA A 40 13.35 16.60 22.96
C ALA A 40 14.00 16.25 24.30
N ASP A 41 13.54 16.89 25.38
CA ASP A 41 14.11 16.71 26.72
C ASP A 41 13.60 15.41 27.36
N ARG A 42 12.30 15.13 27.23
CA ARG A 42 11.66 13.99 27.94
C ARG A 42 11.76 12.66 27.19
N TYR A 43 11.65 12.68 25.86
CA TYR A 43 11.58 11.48 25.03
C TYR A 43 12.78 11.33 24.09
N ASN A 44 13.73 12.28 24.11
CA ASN A 44 14.86 12.33 23.18
C ASN A 44 14.40 12.36 21.70
N ILE A 45 13.23 12.96 21.43
CA ILE A 45 12.67 13.09 20.08
C ILE A 45 12.80 14.54 19.61
N SER A 46 13.53 14.75 18.51
CA SER A 46 13.68 16.09 17.93
C SER A 46 12.33 16.76 17.63
N ARG A 47 12.22 18.05 17.93
CA ARG A 47 11.02 18.87 17.62
C ARG A 47 10.61 18.79 16.15
N SER A 48 11.58 18.73 15.23
CA SER A 48 11.35 18.58 13.79
C SER A 48 10.64 17.27 13.44
N ALA A 49 10.98 16.16 14.10
CA ALA A 49 10.33 14.88 13.88
C ALA A 49 8.84 14.96 14.27
N ILE A 50 8.55 15.55 15.43
CA ILE A 50 7.19 15.69 15.95
C ILE A 50 6.36 16.63 15.08
N LYS A 51 6.91 17.78 14.69
CA LYS A 51 6.25 18.70 13.76
C LYS A 51 5.86 18.01 12.45
N ARG A 52 6.73 17.16 11.90
CA ARG A 52 6.44 16.38 10.67
C ARG A 52 5.35 15.34 10.90
N ARG A 53 5.33 14.68 12.07
CA ARG A 53 4.29 13.70 12.42
C ARG A 53 2.94 14.35 12.68
N LEU A 54 2.90 15.50 13.35
CA LEU A 54 1.68 16.28 13.57
C LEU A 54 1.07 16.78 12.26
N LYS A 55 1.91 17.19 11.30
CA LYS A 55 1.44 17.60 9.97
C LYS A 55 1.03 16.45 9.05
N ASN A 56 1.23 15.19 9.46
CA ASN A 56 1.08 14.02 8.59
C ASN A 56 1.92 14.10 7.29
N ASP A 57 2.99 14.90 7.26
CA ASP A 57 3.89 15.08 6.11
C ASP A 57 4.87 13.90 5.94
N LEU A 58 4.41 12.68 6.21
CA LEU A 58 5.13 11.50 5.80
C LEU A 58 4.82 11.30 4.32
N PRO A 59 5.83 11.21 3.43
CA PRO A 59 5.60 10.74 2.08
C PRO A 59 5.17 9.28 2.20
N ILE A 60 3.87 9.04 2.33
CA ILE A 60 3.26 7.74 2.14
C ILE A 60 3.60 7.40 0.70
N LYS A 61 4.51 6.45 0.46
CA LYS A 61 4.81 5.99 -0.90
C LYS A 61 3.50 5.38 -1.45
N PRO A 62 2.74 6.09 -2.31
CA PRO A 62 1.37 5.71 -2.63
C PRO A 62 1.35 4.37 -3.41
N ARG A 63 2.44 4.10 -4.13
CA ARG A 63 2.61 2.92 -4.97
C ARG A 63 2.70 1.60 -4.18
N GLN A 64 3.21 1.61 -2.95
CA GLN A 64 3.31 0.38 -2.15
C GLN A 64 1.96 -0.05 -1.57
N MET A 65 1.09 0.89 -1.20
CA MET A 65 -0.24 0.59 -0.66
C MET A 65 -1.20 0.06 -1.73
N ALA A 66 -1.16 0.61 -2.95
CA ALA A 66 -1.98 0.13 -4.06
C ALA A 66 -1.63 -1.30 -4.49
N PHE A 67 -0.35 -1.68 -4.38
CA PHE A 67 0.08 -3.05 -4.69
C PHE A 67 -0.35 -4.03 -3.59
N ALA A 68 -0.26 -3.63 -2.31
CA ALA A 68 -0.73 -4.43 -1.18
C ALA A 68 -2.23 -4.71 -1.25
N SER A 69 -3.06 -3.70 -1.54
CA SER A 69 -4.51 -3.88 -1.64
C SER A 69 -4.94 -4.76 -2.82
N HIS A 70 -4.15 -4.77 -3.91
CA HIS A 70 -4.38 -5.71 -5.01
C HIS A 70 -4.05 -7.15 -4.59
N LEU A 71 -2.94 -7.36 -3.88
CA LEU A 71 -2.57 -8.67 -3.35
C LEU A 71 -3.60 -9.18 -2.34
N ASP A 72 -4.15 -8.32 -1.48
CA ASP A 72 -5.24 -8.69 -0.57
C ASP A 72 -6.43 -9.31 -1.32
N LYS A 73 -6.81 -8.71 -2.45
CA LYS A 73 -7.88 -9.26 -3.29
C LYS A 73 -7.49 -10.60 -3.91
N VAL A 74 -6.28 -10.73 -4.43
CA VAL A 74 -5.78 -11.99 -5.00
C VAL A 74 -5.77 -13.12 -3.95
N CYS A 75 -5.35 -12.79 -2.72
CA CYS A 75 -5.47 -13.68 -1.57
C CYS A 75 -6.92 -14.05 -1.26
N ASP A 76 -7.86 -13.09 -1.32
CA ASP A 76 -9.29 -13.35 -1.13
C ASP A 76 -9.87 -14.29 -2.19
N PHE A 77 -9.27 -14.35 -3.39
CA PHE A 77 -9.62 -15.32 -4.43
C PHE A 77 -9.01 -16.71 -4.21
N GLY A 78 -8.24 -16.91 -3.14
CA GLY A 78 -7.69 -18.21 -2.76
C GLY A 78 -6.40 -18.57 -3.50
N PHE A 79 -5.76 -17.62 -4.18
CA PHE A 79 -4.48 -17.85 -4.83
C PHE A 79 -3.34 -17.67 -3.81
N PRO A 80 -2.51 -18.71 -3.58
CA PRO A 80 -1.36 -18.60 -2.68
C PRO A 80 -0.35 -17.61 -3.27
N VAL A 81 0.14 -16.68 -2.43
CA VAL A 81 1.13 -15.66 -2.84
C VAL A 81 2.57 -16.18 -2.77
N ASP A 82 2.76 -17.48 -2.97
CA ASP A 82 4.08 -18.11 -2.96
C ASP A 82 4.93 -17.62 -4.14
N ASP A 83 4.28 -17.28 -5.27
CA ASP A 83 4.90 -16.80 -6.50
C ASP A 83 4.86 -15.27 -6.68
N PHE A 84 4.83 -14.51 -5.57
CA PHE A 84 4.88 -13.04 -5.60
C PHE A 84 5.97 -12.47 -6.53
N ARG A 85 7.11 -13.17 -6.62
CA ARG A 85 8.24 -12.78 -7.47
C ARG A 85 7.86 -12.72 -8.95
N TYR A 86 7.10 -13.70 -9.42
CA TYR A 86 6.65 -13.76 -10.80
C TYR A 86 5.55 -12.77 -11.09
N ILE A 87 4.65 -12.51 -10.12
CA ILE A 87 3.63 -11.46 -10.24
C ILE A 87 4.29 -10.09 -10.47
N VAL A 88 5.31 -9.76 -9.67
CA VAL A 88 6.06 -8.51 -9.83
C VAL A 88 6.82 -8.47 -11.16
N LYS A 89 7.41 -9.59 -11.60
CA LYS A 89 8.07 -9.68 -12.90
C LYS A 89 7.09 -9.39 -14.04
N CYS A 90 5.97 -10.10 -14.10
CA CYS A 90 4.94 -9.90 -15.12
C CYS A 90 4.40 -8.45 -15.10
N TYR A 91 4.21 -7.88 -13.91
CA TYR A 91 3.79 -6.48 -13.78
C TYR A 91 4.81 -5.50 -14.38
N LEU A 92 6.11 -5.71 -14.15
CA LEU A 92 7.17 -4.87 -14.70
C LEU A 92 7.29 -5.03 -16.22
N GLU A 93 7.21 -6.26 -16.72
CA GLU A 93 7.24 -6.59 -18.15
C GLU A 93 6.04 -5.97 -18.89
N ASN A 94 4.83 -6.12 -18.35
CA ASN A 94 3.62 -5.51 -18.91
C ASN A 94 3.66 -3.97 -18.93
N GLN A 95 4.43 -3.36 -18.02
CA GLN A 95 4.66 -1.92 -18.02
C GLN A 95 5.84 -1.48 -18.89
N GLY A 96 6.56 -2.40 -19.52
CA GLY A 96 7.79 -2.10 -20.27
C GLY A 96 8.90 -1.52 -19.41
N ARG A 97 8.89 -1.76 -18.09
CA ARG A 97 9.85 -1.19 -17.14
C ARG A 97 10.89 -2.23 -16.76
N SER A 98 12.16 -1.89 -16.94
CA SER A 98 13.27 -2.67 -16.40
C SER A 98 13.82 -2.02 -15.14
N VAL A 99 14.12 -2.84 -14.13
CA VAL A 99 14.76 -2.39 -12.88
C VAL A 99 16.16 -3.00 -12.86
N GLU A 100 17.19 -2.16 -12.95
CA GLU A 100 18.60 -2.58 -13.04
C GLU A 100 19.04 -3.49 -11.87
N PHE A 101 18.47 -3.29 -10.69
CA PHE A 101 18.77 -4.09 -9.49
C PHE A 101 18.14 -5.49 -9.51
N PHE A 102 17.28 -5.81 -10.48
CA PHE A 102 16.61 -7.10 -10.63
C PHE A 102 17.19 -7.87 -11.81
N CYS A 103 17.76 -9.05 -11.54
CA CYS A 103 18.16 -9.96 -12.61
C CYS A 103 16.90 -10.46 -13.34
N ASN A 104 16.80 -10.21 -14.64
CA ASN A 104 15.64 -10.59 -15.48
C ASN A 104 14.30 -10.06 -14.95
N ASN A 105 14.28 -8.82 -14.43
CA ASN A 105 13.11 -8.19 -13.79
C ASN A 105 12.49 -9.01 -12.64
N LEU A 106 13.20 -10.02 -12.13
CA LEU A 106 12.73 -10.88 -11.07
C LEU A 106 13.23 -10.34 -9.72
N PRO A 107 12.33 -10.04 -8.76
CA PRO A 107 12.75 -9.56 -7.45
C PRO A 107 13.60 -10.59 -6.70
N VAL A 108 14.55 -10.09 -5.91
CA VAL A 108 15.35 -10.90 -5.00
C VAL A 108 14.47 -11.49 -3.90
N ARG A 109 14.73 -12.74 -3.48
CA ARG A 109 13.94 -13.43 -2.44
C ARG A 109 13.87 -12.64 -1.12
N ASP A 110 14.92 -11.91 -0.77
CA ASP A 110 14.96 -11.10 0.45
C ASP A 110 14.00 -9.90 0.38
N LEU A 111 13.75 -9.34 -0.81
CA LEU A 111 12.76 -8.28 -1.00
C LEU A 111 11.36 -8.80 -0.68
N VAL A 112 11.04 -10.01 -1.16
CA VAL A 112 9.76 -10.67 -0.88
C VAL A 112 9.60 -10.95 0.60
N LYS A 113 10.63 -11.50 1.26
CA LYS A 113 10.59 -11.73 2.71
C LYS A 113 10.40 -10.45 3.51
N LEU A 114 11.09 -9.37 3.14
CA LEU A 114 10.92 -8.06 3.78
C LEU A 114 9.53 -7.47 3.52
N PHE A 115 8.95 -7.71 2.33
CA PHE A 115 7.60 -7.31 2.00
C PHE A 115 6.58 -8.08 2.85
N MET A 116 6.67 -9.41 2.91
CA MET A 116 5.79 -10.24 3.75
C MET A 116 5.93 -9.92 5.24
N LYS A 117 7.14 -9.58 5.72
CA LYS A 117 7.35 -9.12 7.10
C LYS A 117 6.64 -7.79 7.41
N ARG A 118 6.52 -6.90 6.42
CA ARG A 118 5.78 -5.63 6.56
C ARG A 118 4.27 -5.81 6.41
N HIS A 119 3.83 -6.87 5.73
CA HIS A 119 2.44 -7.19 5.46
C HIS A 119 2.09 -8.60 5.96
N PRO A 120 2.05 -8.83 7.29
CA PRO A 120 1.83 -10.16 7.86
C PRO A 120 0.48 -10.78 7.47
N HIS A 121 -0.53 -9.96 7.15
CA HIS A 121 -1.84 -10.41 6.68
C HIS A 121 -1.79 -11.12 5.31
N LEU A 122 -0.75 -10.91 4.50
CA LEU A 122 -0.57 -11.57 3.20
C LEU A 122 0.08 -12.96 3.32
N SER A 123 0.73 -13.26 4.45
CA SER A 123 1.65 -14.41 4.57
C SER A 123 0.99 -15.76 4.89
N ILE A 124 -0.31 -15.78 5.24
CA ILE A 124 -0.95 -16.96 5.89
C ILE A 124 -2.27 -17.35 5.19
N ARG A 125 -2.28 -17.43 3.86
CA ARG A 125 -3.45 -17.93 3.14
C ARG A 125 -3.03 -19.12 2.28
N PHE A 126 -3.26 -20.32 2.80
CA PHE A 126 -3.26 -21.53 1.97
C PHE A 126 -4.34 -21.42 0.89
N ALA A 127 -4.14 -22.09 -0.24
CA ALA A 127 -5.16 -22.20 -1.27
C ALA A 127 -6.46 -22.71 -0.63
N ASN A 128 -7.49 -21.88 -0.63
CA ASN A 128 -8.79 -22.22 -0.08
C ASN A 128 -9.74 -22.51 -1.23
N ASN A 129 -10.61 -23.51 -1.05
CA ASN A 129 -11.72 -23.74 -1.96
C ASN A 129 -12.54 -22.45 -2.10
N ILE A 130 -13.05 -22.20 -3.31
CA ILE A 130 -13.91 -21.04 -3.59
C ILE A 130 -15.06 -21.03 -2.57
N LYS A 131 -15.29 -19.87 -1.92
CA LYS A 131 -16.37 -19.71 -0.94
C LYS A 131 -17.71 -20.07 -1.60
N ARG A 132 -18.58 -20.83 -0.90
CA ARG A 132 -19.90 -21.23 -1.44
C ARG A 132 -20.72 -20.07 -2.00
N ALA A 133 -20.71 -18.92 -1.33
CA ALA A 133 -21.41 -17.71 -1.79
C ALA A 133 -20.92 -17.20 -3.16
N ARG A 134 -19.65 -17.47 -3.51
CA ARG A 134 -19.11 -17.16 -4.84
C ARG A 134 -19.38 -18.27 -5.86
N ALA A 135 -19.34 -19.52 -5.41
CA ALA A 135 -19.71 -20.66 -6.26
C ALA A 135 -21.21 -20.66 -6.64
N ALA A 136 -22.05 -20.03 -5.81
CA ALA A 136 -23.48 -19.85 -6.04
C ALA A 136 -23.81 -18.69 -7.00
N ILE A 137 -22.80 -18.05 -7.62
CA ILE A 137 -23.03 -17.03 -8.64
C ILE A 137 -23.37 -17.73 -9.95
N ASP A 138 -24.65 -17.71 -10.31
CA ASP A 138 -25.16 -18.29 -11.55
C ASP A 138 -25.02 -17.34 -12.74
N LYS A 139 -25.10 -17.92 -13.95
CA LYS A 139 -25.07 -17.17 -15.22
C LYS A 139 -26.07 -16.02 -15.24
N THR A 140 -27.26 -16.24 -14.67
CA THR A 140 -28.33 -15.25 -14.60
C THR A 140 -27.90 -13.99 -13.84
N VAL A 141 -27.22 -14.15 -12.71
CA VAL A 141 -26.71 -13.05 -11.87
C VAL A 141 -25.67 -12.23 -12.64
N ILE A 142 -24.80 -12.90 -13.40
CA ILE A 142 -23.75 -12.24 -14.20
C ILE A 142 -24.38 -11.46 -15.36
N THR A 143 -25.30 -12.08 -16.09
CA THR A 143 -26.01 -11.41 -17.20
C THR A 143 -26.77 -10.19 -16.70
N GLN A 144 -27.54 -10.34 -15.62
CA GLN A 144 -28.29 -9.25 -15.01
C GLN A 144 -27.38 -8.11 -14.52
N TYR A 145 -26.19 -8.42 -14.00
CA TYR A 145 -25.20 -7.40 -13.63
C TYR A 145 -24.67 -6.63 -14.84
N VAL A 146 -24.32 -7.32 -15.93
CA VAL A 146 -23.82 -6.69 -17.16
C VAL A 146 -24.90 -5.85 -17.83
N ASP A 147 -26.14 -6.34 -17.87
CA ASP A 147 -27.29 -5.62 -18.43
C ASP A 147 -27.56 -4.32 -17.66
N ASN A 148 -27.57 -4.39 -16.32
CA ASN A 148 -27.70 -3.20 -15.46
C ASN A 148 -26.56 -2.20 -15.67
N LEU A 149 -25.34 -2.66 -15.95
CA LEU A 149 -24.22 -1.78 -16.27
C LEU A 149 -24.38 -1.11 -17.64
N SER A 150 -24.81 -1.84 -18.66
CA SER A 150 -25.08 -1.26 -19.97
C SER A 150 -26.16 -0.20 -19.91
N ASP A 151 -27.21 -0.43 -19.12
CA ASP A 151 -28.33 0.51 -18.94
C ASP A 151 -27.88 1.82 -18.25
N LEU A 152 -26.99 1.72 -17.26
CA LEU A 152 -26.42 2.90 -16.60
C LEU A 152 -25.50 3.71 -17.52
N THR A 153 -24.77 3.04 -18.42
CA THR A 153 -23.85 3.72 -19.35
C THR A 153 -24.53 4.29 -20.59
N SER A 154 -25.71 3.78 -20.96
CA SER A 154 -26.50 4.28 -22.09
C SER A 154 -27.36 5.51 -21.73
N HIS A 155 -27.48 5.85 -20.44
CA HIS A 155 -28.13 7.07 -20.01
C HIS A 155 -27.27 8.32 -20.31
N PRO A 156 -27.79 9.30 -21.08
CA PRO A 156 -27.03 10.47 -21.54
C PRO A 156 -26.49 11.33 -20.39
N ILE A 157 -27.14 11.29 -19.23
CA ILE A 157 -26.74 12.03 -18.03
C ILE A 157 -25.40 11.49 -17.47
N VAL A 158 -25.17 10.18 -17.50
CA VAL A 158 -23.94 9.56 -16.98
C VAL A 158 -22.76 9.79 -17.92
N PHE A 159 -23.01 9.83 -19.24
CA PHE A 159 -22.02 10.22 -20.25
C PHE A 159 -21.56 11.67 -20.07
N ILE A 160 -22.49 12.59 -19.76
CA ILE A 160 -22.18 14.00 -19.48
C ILE A 160 -21.36 14.13 -18.18
N ILE A 161 -21.70 13.38 -17.12
CA ILE A 161 -20.98 13.43 -15.84
C ILE A 161 -19.56 12.84 -15.97
N THR A 162 -19.39 11.75 -16.73
CA THR A 162 -18.08 11.13 -16.97
C THR A 162 -17.21 12.00 -17.89
N MET A 163 -17.76 12.58 -18.96
CA MET A 163 -17.04 13.52 -19.82
C MET A 163 -16.64 14.82 -19.09
N ARG A 164 -17.50 15.35 -18.21
CA ARG A 164 -17.16 16.53 -17.40
C ARG A 164 -16.01 16.25 -16.42
N ARG A 165 -15.96 15.05 -15.82
CA ARG A 165 -14.83 14.64 -14.96
C ARG A 165 -13.53 14.43 -15.75
N VAL A 166 -13.60 13.87 -16.95
CA VAL A 166 -12.43 13.68 -17.82
C VAL A 166 -11.87 15.04 -18.29
N CYS A 167 -12.72 15.95 -18.76
CA CYS A 167 -12.29 17.32 -19.13
C CYS A 167 -11.69 18.09 -17.95
N GLN A 168 -12.22 17.92 -16.74
CA GLN A 168 -11.69 18.59 -15.54
C GLN A 168 -10.34 18.00 -15.08
N MET A 169 -10.08 16.71 -15.31
CA MET A 169 -8.76 16.12 -15.06
C MET A 169 -7.70 16.56 -16.09
N ILE A 170 -8.08 16.73 -17.35
CA ILE A 170 -7.15 17.18 -18.40
C ILE A 170 -6.75 18.65 -18.18
N LEU A 171 -7.69 19.51 -17.77
CA LEU A 171 -7.43 20.93 -17.51
C LEU A 171 -6.60 21.18 -16.24
N VAL A 172 -6.64 20.29 -15.24
CA VAL A 172 -5.86 20.43 -14.00
C VAL A 172 -4.43 19.88 -14.15
N GLY A 173 -4.16 19.05 -15.17
CA GLY A 173 -2.83 18.49 -15.47
C GLY A 173 -1.93 19.34 -16.37
N ALA A 174 -2.38 20.53 -16.82
CA ALA A 174 -1.70 21.38 -17.79
C ALA A 174 -1.07 22.67 -17.19
N LYS A 175 -0.74 22.67 -15.89
CA LYS A 175 0.04 23.74 -15.24
C LYS A 175 1.25 23.18 -14.52
#